data_AF-A0A7W0X3G0-F1
#
_entry.id   AF-A0A7W0X3G0-F1
#
_cell.length_a   1.000
_cell.length_b   1.000
_cell.length_c   1.000
_cell.angle_alpha   90.00
_cell.angle_beta   90.00
_cell.angle_gamma   90.00
#
_symmetry.space_group_name_H-M   'P 1'
#
loop_
_entity.id
_entity.type
_entity.pdbx_description
1 polymer ?
#
loop_
_entity_poly.entity_id
_entity_poly.type
_entity_poly.pdbx_seq_one_letter_code
_entity_poly.pdbx_strand_id
1 'polypeptide(L)'
;MAKTFRVGVTRDILDSRGEPAFGRKALRILDRAPEVEWEYLPQIVTDITADHAAEYDAIYLNLPRVAASAVARADCRVRVVARHGVGYDSVDVSAMTNAGVVIT
;
A
#
# COMPACT_ATOMS: atom_id res chain seq x y z
N MET A 1 -12.77 15.65 14.79
CA MET A 1 -12.91 14.24 14.34
C MET A 1 -11.52 13.66 14.16
N ALA A 2 -11.26 12.44 14.63
CA ALA A 2 -10.00 11.77 14.32
C ALA A 2 -9.94 11.50 12.80
N LYS A 3 -8.77 11.68 12.19
CA LYS A 3 -8.56 11.44 10.76
C LYS A 3 -8.61 9.92 10.51
N THR A 4 -9.47 9.46 9.61
CA THR A 4 -9.55 8.04 9.23
C THR A 4 -8.23 7.59 8.57
N PHE A 5 -7.73 6.43 8.95
CA PHE A 5 -6.50 5.85 8.41
C PHE A 5 -6.82 5.12 7.10
N ARG A 6 -6.27 5.60 5.98
CA ARG A 6 -6.57 5.06 4.63
C ARG A 6 -5.56 4.01 4.20
N VAL A 7 -6.03 2.83 3.80
CA VAL A 7 -5.22 1.70 3.33
C VAL A 7 -5.51 1.39 1.87
N GLY A 8 -4.50 1.52 1.02
CA GLY A 8 -4.58 1.12 -0.38
C GLY A 8 -4.09 -0.31 -0.57
N VAL A 9 -4.84 -1.15 -1.27
CA VAL A 9 -4.43 -2.51 -1.63
C VAL A 9 -4.20 -2.57 -3.14
N THR A 10 -3.00 -2.97 -3.56
CA THR A 10 -2.68 -3.06 -4.99
C THR A 10 -3.57 -4.07 -5.69
N ARG A 11 -4.14 -3.68 -6.85
CA ARG A 11 -5.20 -4.46 -7.52
C ARG A 11 -4.69 -5.74 -8.17
N ASP A 12 -3.39 -5.84 -8.47
CA ASP A 12 -2.77 -7.04 -9.04
C ASP A 12 -2.74 -8.24 -8.08
N ILE A 13 -3.13 -8.05 -6.82
CA ILE A 13 -3.36 -9.14 -5.87
C ILE A 13 -4.64 -9.94 -6.16
N LEU A 14 -5.53 -9.40 -7.00
CA LEU A 14 -6.79 -10.03 -7.37
C LEU A 14 -6.60 -11.05 -8.49
N ASP A 15 -7.26 -12.19 -8.37
CA ASP A 15 -7.36 -13.21 -9.41
C ASP A 15 -8.38 -12.83 -10.50
N SER A 16 -8.58 -13.72 -11.47
CA SER A 16 -9.54 -13.51 -12.57
C SER A 16 -11.00 -13.45 -12.13
N ARG A 17 -11.32 -13.81 -10.88
CA ARG A 17 -12.66 -13.71 -10.28
C ARG A 17 -12.82 -12.43 -9.47
N GLY A 18 -11.80 -11.59 -9.39
CA GLY A 18 -11.78 -10.39 -8.54
C GLY A 18 -11.59 -10.72 -7.07
N GLU A 19 -11.03 -11.89 -6.75
CA GLU A 19 -10.77 -12.33 -5.38
C GLU A 19 -9.29 -12.18 -5.02
N PRO A 20 -8.93 -11.80 -3.78
CA PRO A 20 -7.53 -11.83 -3.38
C PRO A 20 -6.96 -13.24 -3.52
N ALA A 21 -5.79 -13.37 -4.13
CA ALA A 21 -5.15 -14.66 -4.38
C ALA A 21 -4.87 -15.49 -3.11
N PHE A 22 -4.80 -14.83 -1.94
CA PHE A 22 -4.62 -15.46 -0.62
C PHE A 22 -5.95 -15.68 0.14
N GLY A 23 -7.09 -15.38 -0.49
CA GLY A 23 -8.42 -15.47 0.08
C GLY A 23 -8.83 -14.28 0.96
N ARG A 24 -10.15 -14.09 1.15
CA ARG A 24 -10.70 -12.92 1.87
C ARG A 24 -10.44 -12.87 3.37
N LYS A 25 -10.12 -14.00 4.00
CA LYS A 25 -10.11 -14.11 5.47
C LYS A 25 -9.14 -13.12 6.11
N ALA A 26 -7.98 -12.88 5.49
CA ALA A 26 -6.99 -11.96 6.03
C ALA A 26 -7.45 -10.50 6.00
N LEU A 27 -8.14 -10.07 4.94
CA LEU A 27 -8.62 -8.67 4.81
C LEU A 27 -9.76 -8.32 5.76
N ARG A 28 -10.48 -9.31 6.31
CA ARG A 28 -11.55 -9.07 7.29
C ARG A 28 -11.09 -8.35 8.55
N ILE A 29 -9.80 -8.33 8.85
CA ILE A 29 -9.27 -7.54 9.97
C ILE A 29 -9.43 -6.03 9.71
N LEU A 30 -9.29 -5.60 8.45
CA LEU A 30 -9.47 -4.21 8.05
C LEU A 30 -10.95 -3.81 8.15
N ASP A 31 -11.86 -4.68 7.73
CA ASP A 31 -13.32 -4.46 7.85
C ASP A 31 -13.79 -4.31 9.31
N ARG A 32 -13.00 -4.81 10.28
CA ARG A 32 -13.33 -4.79 11.70
C ARG A 32 -12.70 -3.62 12.46
N ALA A 33 -11.86 -2.83 11.80
CA ALA A 33 -11.21 -1.66 12.37
C ALA A 33 -11.98 -0.39 11.94
N PRO A 34 -12.89 0.16 12.77
CA PRO A 34 -13.76 1.28 12.38
C PRO A 34 -13.01 2.58 12.05
N GLU A 35 -11.76 2.71 12.49
CA GLU A 35 -10.86 3.82 12.17
C GLU A 35 -10.09 3.65 10.85
N VAL A 36 -10.25 2.50 10.17
CA VAL A 36 -9.60 2.17 8.90
C VAL A 36 -10.61 2.19 7.77
N GLU A 37 -10.30 2.99 6.75
CA GLU A 37 -10.92 2.90 5.43
C GLU A 37 -9.93 2.22 4.49
N TRP A 38 -10.38 1.22 3.73
CA TRP A 38 -9.51 0.54 2.80
C TRP A 38 -10.19 0.25 1.48
N GLU A 39 -9.41 0.22 0.41
CA GLU A 39 -9.88 -0.10 -0.93
C GLU A 39 -8.79 -0.78 -1.75
N TYR A 40 -9.19 -1.45 -2.83
CA TYR A 40 -8.24 -1.77 -3.89
C TYR A 40 -7.99 -0.53 -4.73
N LEU A 41 -6.72 -0.25 -5.08
CA LEU A 41 -6.38 0.81 -6.03
C LEU A 41 -7.28 0.71 -7.27
N PRO A 42 -7.74 1.82 -7.87
CA PRO A 42 -8.75 1.79 -8.92
C PRO A 42 -8.31 1.03 -10.18
N GLN A 43 -7.01 0.89 -10.38
CA GLN A 43 -6.40 0.20 -11.52
C GLN A 43 -5.17 -0.63 -11.10
N ILE A 44 -4.79 -1.58 -11.95
CA ILE A 44 -3.48 -2.23 -11.84
C ILE A 44 -2.42 -1.21 -12.26
N VAL A 45 -1.37 -1.08 -11.44
CA VAL A 45 -0.28 -0.12 -11.66
C VAL A 45 1.05 -0.86 -11.67
N THR A 46 2.05 -0.34 -12.38
CA THR A 46 3.43 -0.86 -12.33
C THR A 46 4.24 -0.23 -11.21
N ASP A 47 3.84 0.98 -10.76
CA ASP A 47 4.57 1.77 -9.79
C ASP A 47 3.61 2.41 -8.79
N ILE A 48 4.02 2.45 -7.52
CA ILE A 48 3.44 3.33 -6.52
C ILE A 48 4.04 4.73 -6.73
N THR A 49 3.22 5.65 -7.21
CA THR A 49 3.59 7.05 -7.41
C THR A 49 3.44 7.86 -6.13
N ALA A 50 3.92 9.10 -6.18
CA ALA A 50 3.73 10.04 -5.09
C ALA A 50 2.27 10.48 -4.89
N ASP A 51 1.41 10.37 -5.92
CA ASP A 51 -0.02 10.61 -5.76
C ASP A 51 -0.67 9.51 -4.90
N HIS A 52 -0.30 8.23 -5.11
CA HIS A 52 -0.73 7.16 -4.21
C HIS A 52 -0.20 7.39 -2.79
N ALA A 53 1.07 7.77 -2.64
CA ALA A 53 1.67 8.03 -1.32
C ALA A 53 1.07 9.24 -0.60
N ALA A 54 0.55 10.23 -1.33
CA ALA A 54 -0.19 11.37 -0.78
C ALA A 54 -1.66 11.05 -0.48
N GLU A 55 -2.19 9.94 -0.99
CA GLU A 55 -3.57 9.51 -0.79
C GLU A 55 -3.72 8.59 0.45
N TYR A 56 -2.83 7.61 0.59
CA TYR A 56 -2.94 6.53 1.58
C TYR A 56 -1.95 6.69 2.74
N ASP A 57 -2.36 6.25 3.92
CA ASP A 57 -1.50 6.19 5.11
C ASP A 57 -0.75 4.84 5.18
N ALA A 58 -1.28 3.78 4.56
CA ALA A 58 -0.58 2.52 4.31
C ALA A 58 -0.91 1.91 2.94
N ILE A 59 0.02 1.14 2.38
CA ILE A 59 -0.19 0.41 1.11
C ILE A 59 0.17 -1.07 1.29
N TYR A 60 -0.77 -1.96 0.93
CA TYR A 60 -0.50 -3.40 0.75
C TYR A 60 -0.11 -3.69 -0.70
N LEU A 61 1.18 -3.95 -0.89
CA LEU A 61 1.87 -4.01 -2.17
C LEU A 61 2.11 -5.45 -2.60
N ASN A 62 1.78 -5.81 -3.84
CA ASN A 62 2.13 -7.12 -4.40
C ASN A 62 3.31 -7.02 -5.39
N LEU A 63 3.04 -6.63 -6.63
CA LEU A 63 4.05 -6.49 -7.69
C LEU A 63 4.58 -5.07 -7.93
N PRO A 64 3.83 -3.97 -7.73
CA PRO A 64 4.29 -2.65 -8.14
C PRO A 64 5.64 -2.25 -7.51
N ARG A 65 6.42 -1.45 -8.24
CA ARG A 65 7.67 -0.87 -7.75
C ARG A 65 7.39 0.35 -6.89
N VAL A 66 8.19 0.57 -5.86
CA VAL A 66 8.15 1.76 -5.00
C VAL A 66 9.53 2.42 -5.03
N ALA A 67 9.71 3.36 -5.97
CA ALA A 67 10.94 4.14 -6.09
C ALA A 67 10.99 5.29 -5.06
N ALA A 68 12.17 5.88 -4.85
CA ALA A 68 12.33 7.06 -4.00
C ALA A 68 11.39 8.22 -4.33
N SER A 69 11.05 8.39 -5.63
CA SER A 69 10.11 9.43 -6.09
C SER A 69 8.72 9.31 -5.45
N ALA A 70 8.31 8.11 -5.01
CA ALA A 70 7.03 7.89 -4.37
C ALA A 70 6.89 8.66 -3.04
N VAL A 71 7.98 8.87 -2.31
CA VAL A 71 7.95 9.50 -0.98
C VAL A 71 8.68 10.86 -0.94
N ALA A 72 9.02 11.40 -2.10
CA ALA A 72 9.81 12.63 -2.20
C ALA A 72 8.99 13.92 -1.99
N ARG A 73 7.65 13.85 -2.05
CA ARG A 73 6.78 15.02 -1.91
C ARG A 73 6.46 15.33 -0.45
N ALA A 74 6.27 16.62 -0.16
CA ALA A 74 5.94 17.11 1.18
C ALA A 74 4.55 16.67 1.70
N ASP A 75 3.63 16.34 0.80
CA ASP A 75 2.29 15.83 1.12
C ASP A 75 2.23 14.30 1.23
N CYS A 76 3.39 13.62 1.24
CA CYS A 76 3.48 12.19 1.48
C CYS A 76 2.84 11.81 2.82
N ARG A 77 1.85 10.91 2.77
CA ARG A 77 1.12 10.40 3.93
C ARG A 77 1.53 9.01 4.33
N VAL A 78 1.95 8.18 3.36
CA VAL A 78 2.22 6.77 3.62
C VAL A 78 3.28 6.61 4.71
N ARG A 79 2.97 5.78 5.70
CA ARG A 79 3.87 5.43 6.81
C ARG A 79 4.21 3.94 6.83
N VAL A 80 3.46 3.12 6.11
CA VAL A 80 3.67 1.68 6.02
C VAL A 80 3.48 1.20 4.58
N VAL A 81 4.45 0.45 4.06
CA VAL A 81 4.28 -0.34 2.84
C VAL A 81 4.48 -1.81 3.22
N ALA A 82 3.39 -2.55 3.27
CA ALA A 82 3.40 -3.97 3.58
C ALA A 82 3.41 -4.77 2.28
N ARG A 83 4.49 -5.50 2.03
CA ARG A 83 4.72 -6.21 0.79
C ARG A 83 4.25 -7.67 0.90
N HIS A 84 3.51 -8.13 -0.09
CA HIS A 84 3.08 -9.51 -0.21
C HIS A 84 4.21 -10.40 -0.73
N GLY A 85 4.60 -11.42 0.05
CA GLY A 85 5.62 -12.41 -0.34
C GLY A 85 7.03 -12.06 0.17
N VAL A 86 8.07 -12.63 -0.45
CA VAL A 86 9.50 -12.43 -0.05
C VAL A 86 10.31 -11.56 -1.02
N GLY A 87 11.26 -10.78 -0.49
CA GLY A 87 12.15 -9.92 -1.26
C GLY A 87 11.68 -8.45 -1.33
N TYR A 88 12.64 -7.54 -1.48
CA TYR A 88 12.43 -6.09 -1.46
C TYR A 88 13.03 -5.38 -2.68
N ASP A 89 13.41 -6.12 -3.73
CA ASP A 89 14.06 -5.56 -4.92
C ASP A 89 13.19 -4.53 -5.66
N SER A 90 11.86 -4.62 -5.49
CA SER A 90 10.89 -3.67 -6.05
C SER A 90 10.72 -2.41 -5.20
N VAL A 91 11.33 -2.32 -4.01
CA VAL A 91 11.16 -1.20 -3.08
C VAL A 91 12.51 -0.55 -2.81
N ASP A 92 12.60 0.78 -2.97
CA ASP A 92 13.76 1.55 -2.53
C ASP A 92 13.74 1.67 -0.98
N VAL A 93 14.18 0.61 -0.30
CA VAL A 93 14.12 0.50 1.17
C VAL A 93 14.86 1.64 1.85
N SER A 94 15.99 2.09 1.28
CA SER A 94 16.75 3.22 1.82
C SER A 94 15.95 4.51 1.75
N ALA A 95 15.31 4.81 0.61
CA ALA A 95 14.47 5.99 0.49
C ALA A 95 13.25 5.93 1.43
N MET A 96 12.59 4.77 1.53
CA MET A 96 11.45 4.58 2.44
C MET A 96 11.86 4.78 3.90
N THR A 97 12.97 4.18 4.32
CA THR A 97 13.53 4.34 5.68
C THR A 97 13.84 5.81 5.98
N ASN A 98 14.48 6.52 5.05
CA ASN A 98 14.80 7.94 5.21
C ASN A 98 13.54 8.82 5.30
N ALA A 99 12.45 8.43 4.64
CA ALA A 99 11.15 9.09 4.74
C ALA A 99 10.36 8.68 6.00
N GLY A 100 10.90 7.77 6.83
CA GLY A 100 10.23 7.24 8.02
C GLY A 100 9.06 6.31 7.69
N VAL A 101 9.11 5.64 6.54
CA VAL A 101 8.13 4.64 6.09
C VAL A 101 8.64 3.25 6.48
N VAL A 102 7.80 2.49 7.19
CA VAL A 102 8.07 1.11 7.59
C VAL A 102 7.77 0.18 6.42
N ILE A 103 8.69 -0.74 6.14
CA ILE A 103 8.55 -1.79 5.12
C ILE A 103 8.50 -3.15 5.80
N THR A 104 7.55 -4.01 5.42
CA THR A 104 7.34 -5.36 5.99
C THR A 104 7.06 -6.41 4.93
#